data_AF-A0A3L7MMV5-F1
#
_entry.id   AF-A0A3L7MMV5-F1
#
_cell.length_a   1.000
_cell.length_b   1.000
_cell.length_c   1.000
_cell.angle_alpha   90.00
_cell.angle_beta   90.00
_cell.angle_gamma   90.00
#
_symmetry.space_group_name_H-M   'P 1'
#
loop_
_entity.id
_entity.type
_entity.pdbx_description
1 polymer ?
#
loop_
_entity_poly.entity_id
_entity_poly.type
_entity_poly.pdbx_seq_one_letter_code
_entity_poly.pdbx_strand_id
1 'polypeptide(L)'
;KAAKNQPKGARAQFVTFFLPEEGTSALSYETGIPQILRLMNSPQMNTTIIIQRLVDKNTDTKTAIEKVYLSVLNRMPTDEESSRMTNFLSQATDKNKGLGDMLWVLLNTSEFTLNH
;
A
#
# COMPACT_ATOMS: atom_id res chain seq x y z
N LYS A 1 37.95 -6.81 1.69
CA LYS A 1 38.14 -5.73 2.71
C LYS A 1 36.77 -5.20 3.09
N ALA A 2 36.51 -5.06 4.39
CA ALA A 2 35.19 -4.92 5.00
C ALA A 2 34.48 -3.60 4.66
N ALA A 3 33.24 -3.67 4.17
CA ALA A 3 32.30 -2.54 4.21
C ALA A 3 31.53 -2.59 5.54
N LYS A 4 32.23 -2.17 6.60
CA LYS A 4 31.71 -2.01 7.95
C LYS A 4 31.00 -0.65 7.97
N ASN A 5 29.70 -0.64 8.35
CA ASN A 5 28.81 0.53 8.55
C ASN A 5 27.68 0.69 7.53
N GLN A 6 26.89 -0.37 7.28
CA GLN A 6 25.50 -0.14 6.85
C GLN A 6 24.72 0.44 8.04
N PRO A 7 24.04 1.58 7.90
CA PRO A 7 23.27 2.16 8.98
C PRO A 7 22.17 1.16 9.39
N LYS A 8 22.09 0.84 10.68
CA LYS A 8 21.14 -0.15 11.21
C LYS A 8 19.94 0.60 11.78
N GLY A 9 18.77 0.40 11.18
CA GLY A 9 17.50 0.98 11.64
C GLY A 9 16.49 1.15 10.51
N ALA A 10 15.20 1.30 10.85
CA ALA A 10 14.13 1.46 9.86
C ALA A 10 14.38 2.64 8.90
N ARG A 11 14.93 3.75 9.41
CA ARG A 11 15.32 4.92 8.60
C ARG A 11 16.42 4.61 7.60
N ALA A 12 17.36 3.75 7.96
CA ALA A 12 18.47 3.38 7.10
C ALA A 12 18.02 2.47 5.95
N GLN A 13 17.15 1.50 6.26
CA GLN A 13 16.50 0.65 5.26
C GLN A 13 15.66 1.48 4.30
N PHE A 14 14.93 2.48 4.81
CA PHE A 14 14.19 3.44 4.00
C PHE A 14 15.12 4.20 3.05
N VAL A 15 16.21 4.79 3.56
CA VAL A 15 17.17 5.52 2.71
C VAL A 15 17.76 4.60 1.64
N THR A 16 18.15 3.37 1.97
CA THR A 16 18.61 2.38 0.98
C THR A 16 17.52 1.98 -0.02
N PHE A 17 16.25 1.94 0.39
CA PHE A 17 15.13 1.63 -0.48
C PHE A 17 14.85 2.73 -1.51
N PHE A 18 15.06 4.00 -1.14
CA PHE A 18 14.79 5.18 -1.98
C PHE A 18 16.04 5.79 -2.63
N LEU A 19 17.23 5.25 -2.39
CA LEU A 19 18.45 5.69 -3.07
C LEU A 19 18.46 5.21 -4.53
N PRO A 20 18.75 6.10 -5.50
CA PRO A 20 19.01 5.69 -6.88
C PRO A 20 20.28 4.82 -6.94
N GLU A 21 20.29 3.80 -7.82
CA GLU A 21 21.51 3.01 -8.06
C GLU A 21 22.57 3.88 -8.76
N GLU A 22 23.85 3.62 -8.47
CA GLU A 22 24.97 4.35 -9.09
C GLU A 22 24.91 4.22 -10.61
N GLY A 23 24.64 5.34 -11.30
CA GLY A 23 24.60 5.43 -12.77
C GLY A 23 23.31 6.04 -13.35
N THR A 24 22.27 6.27 -12.55
CA THR A 24 21.03 6.90 -13.03
C THR A 24 21.13 8.42 -12.98
N SER A 25 20.83 9.08 -14.10
CA SER A 25 20.84 10.55 -14.24
C SER A 25 19.75 11.21 -13.36
N ALA A 26 20.07 12.33 -12.70
CA ALA A 26 19.08 13.12 -11.96
C ALA A 26 17.95 13.70 -12.83
N LEU A 27 18.05 13.57 -14.16
CA LEU A 27 17.07 14.02 -15.15
C LEU A 27 16.25 12.88 -15.76
N SER A 28 16.58 11.62 -15.49
CA SER A 28 15.77 10.49 -15.92
C SER A 28 14.67 10.24 -14.89
N TYR A 29 13.42 10.46 -15.30
CA TYR A 29 12.21 10.08 -14.56
C TYR A 29 12.09 8.53 -14.55
N GLU A 30 13.01 7.86 -13.86
CA GLU A 30 12.99 6.42 -13.56
C GLU A 30 12.16 6.13 -12.27
N THR A 31 11.53 7.16 -11.72
CA THR A 31 10.44 7.02 -10.75
C THR A 31 9.21 6.48 -11.49
N GLY A 32 9.05 5.16 -11.49
CA GLY A 32 7.87 4.54 -12.06
C GLY A 32 7.88 3.05 -11.83
N ILE A 33 8.29 2.29 -12.83
CA ILE A 33 8.03 0.85 -12.85
C ILE A 33 8.87 0.06 -11.82
N PRO A 34 10.22 0.21 -11.73
CA PRO A 34 11.00 -0.61 -10.81
C PRO A 34 10.74 -0.26 -9.34
N GLN A 35 10.48 1.01 -9.02
CA GLN A 35 10.12 1.45 -7.68
C GLN A 35 8.72 1.01 -7.28
N ILE A 36 7.72 1.14 -8.16
CA ILE A 36 6.36 0.62 -7.92
C ILE A 36 6.41 -0.91 -7.76
N LEU A 37 7.15 -1.63 -8.60
CA LEU A 37 7.33 -3.08 -8.45
C LEU A 37 8.02 -3.44 -7.12
N ARG A 38 9.01 -2.65 -6.66
CA ARG A 38 9.64 -2.87 -5.36
C ARG A 38 8.68 -2.62 -4.20
N LEU A 39 7.78 -1.64 -4.34
CA LEU A 39 6.73 -1.32 -3.38
C LEU A 39 5.66 -2.41 -3.33
N MET A 40 5.18 -2.85 -4.51
CA MET A 40 4.22 -3.95 -4.69
C MET A 40 4.70 -5.23 -4.04
N ASN A 41 5.98 -5.55 -4.23
CA ASN A 41 6.59 -6.78 -3.72
C ASN A 41 7.16 -6.63 -2.30
N SER A 42 7.05 -5.45 -1.66
CA SER A 42 7.59 -5.25 -0.31
C SER A 42 6.70 -5.95 0.73
N PRO A 43 7.26 -6.87 1.56
CA PRO A 43 6.53 -7.53 2.64
C PRO A 43 5.98 -6.55 3.68
N GLN A 44 6.54 -5.34 3.75
CA GLN A 44 6.16 -4.28 4.69
C GLN A 44 4.88 -3.56 4.27
N MET A 45 4.51 -3.63 2.99
CA MET A 45 3.31 -2.99 2.44
C MET A 45 2.10 -3.95 2.45
N ASN A 46 2.34 -5.26 2.50
CA ASN A 46 1.29 -6.27 2.67
C ASN A 46 1.11 -6.64 4.15
N THR A 47 0.85 -5.64 5.01
CA THR A 47 0.64 -5.87 6.44
C THR A 47 -0.78 -5.50 6.85
N THR A 48 -1.46 -6.42 7.54
CA THR A 48 -2.80 -6.22 8.09
C THR A 48 -2.83 -5.27 9.30
N ILE A 49 -1.66 -4.85 9.78
CA ILE A 49 -1.50 -3.95 10.95
C ILE A 49 -2.19 -2.61 10.73
N ILE A 50 -2.14 -2.09 9.50
CA ILE A 50 -2.76 -0.81 9.15
C ILE A 50 -4.28 -0.91 9.28
N ILE A 51 -4.87 -2.00 8.77
CA ILE A 51 -6.31 -2.27 8.88
C ILE A 51 -6.74 -2.47 10.33
N GLN A 52 -5.95 -3.19 11.14
CA GLN A 52 -6.25 -3.37 12.56
C GLN A 52 -6.32 -2.04 13.35
N ARG A 53 -5.66 -0.99 12.86
CA ARG A 53 -5.73 0.36 13.45
C ARG A 53 -6.85 1.23 12.85
N LEU A 54 -7.22 0.99 11.60
CA LEU A 54 -8.21 1.79 10.86
C LEU A 54 -9.65 1.32 11.09
N VAL A 55 -9.85 0.01 11.25
CA VAL A 55 -11.18 -0.61 11.29
C VAL A 55 -11.31 -1.45 12.55
N ASP A 56 -12.26 -1.07 13.42
CA ASP A 56 -12.62 -1.88 14.58
C ASP A 56 -13.25 -3.20 14.15
N LYS A 57 -13.02 -4.27 14.92
CA LYS A 57 -13.52 -5.62 14.61
C LYS A 57 -15.04 -5.70 14.39
N ASN A 58 -15.80 -4.83 15.05
CA ASN A 58 -17.27 -4.78 14.97
C ASN A 58 -17.81 -3.81 13.90
N THR A 59 -16.95 -3.19 13.10
CA THR A 59 -17.38 -2.28 12.04
C THR A 59 -18.09 -3.05 10.94
N ASP A 60 -19.21 -2.53 10.44
CA ASP A 60 -19.88 -3.10 9.27
C ASP A 60 -18.96 -3.10 8.04
N THR A 61 -19.14 -4.07 7.15
CA THR A 61 -18.29 -4.22 5.96
C THR A 61 -18.36 -2.98 5.06
N LYS A 62 -19.54 -2.36 4.91
CA LYS A 62 -19.69 -1.15 4.10
C LYS A 62 -18.92 0.03 4.69
N THR A 63 -19.06 0.26 6.00
CA THR A 63 -18.34 1.32 6.70
C THR A 63 -16.82 1.08 6.71
N ALA A 64 -16.38 -0.18 6.74
CA ALA A 64 -14.97 -0.52 6.62
C ALA A 64 -14.41 -0.16 5.23
N ILE A 65 -15.14 -0.47 4.15
CA ILE A 65 -14.79 -0.09 2.78
C ILE A 65 -14.65 1.44 2.68
N GLU A 66 -15.66 2.18 3.16
CA GLU A 66 -15.66 3.66 3.13
C GLU A 66 -14.45 4.25 3.86
N LYS A 67 -14.13 3.74 5.07
CA LYS A 67 -12.96 4.18 5.84
C LYS A 67 -11.65 3.93 5.09
N VAL A 68 -11.50 2.78 4.45
CA VAL A 68 -10.29 2.44 3.70
C VAL A 68 -10.14 3.35 2.47
N TYR A 69 -11.22 3.58 1.71
CA TYR A 69 -11.21 4.50 0.57
C TYR A 69 -10.86 5.93 0.97
N LEU A 70 -11.47 6.43 2.05
CA LEU A 70 -11.15 7.77 2.57
C LEU A 70 -9.70 7.86 3.02
N SER A 71 -9.14 6.81 3.60
CA SER A 71 -7.76 6.82 4.11
C SER A 71 -6.71 6.75 3.00
N VAL A 72 -7.02 6.14 1.86
CA VAL A 72 -6.08 5.93 0.76
C VAL A 72 -6.25 6.95 -0.36
N LEU A 73 -7.49 7.23 -0.75
CA LEU A 73 -7.83 8.04 -1.92
C LEU A 73 -8.47 9.39 -1.56
N ASN A 74 -8.67 9.69 -0.26
CA ASN A 74 -9.32 10.92 0.23
C ASN A 74 -10.71 11.19 -0.39
N ARG A 75 -11.42 10.15 -0.83
CA ARG A 75 -12.78 10.23 -1.37
C ARG A 75 -13.64 9.05 -0.95
N MET A 76 -14.95 9.20 -1.14
CA MET A 76 -15.89 8.08 -1.00
C MET A 76 -15.77 7.11 -2.19
N PRO A 77 -15.98 5.80 -1.97
CA PRO A 77 -16.11 4.83 -3.06
C PRO A 77 -17.36 5.15 -3.89
N THR A 78 -17.32 4.86 -5.18
CA THR A 78 -18.52 4.86 -6.02
C THR A 78 -19.38 3.62 -5.74
N ASP A 79 -20.63 3.61 -6.19
CA ASP A 79 -21.53 2.46 -6.01
C ASP A 79 -20.98 1.19 -6.67
N GLU A 80 -20.34 1.33 -7.83
CA GLU A 80 -19.69 0.22 -8.55
C GLU A 80 -18.49 -0.34 -7.79
N GLU A 81 -17.65 0.54 -7.24
CA GLU A 81 -16.49 0.19 -6.42
C GLU A 81 -16.92 -0.50 -5.12
N SER A 82 -17.91 0.05 -4.43
CA SER A 82 -18.46 -0.49 -3.20
C SER A 82 -19.05 -1.89 -3.41
N SER A 83 -19.80 -2.09 -4.51
CA SER A 83 -20.33 -3.40 -4.89
C SER A 83 -19.22 -4.41 -5.19
N ARG A 84 -18.20 -4.00 -5.96
CA ARG A 84 -17.05 -4.85 -6.30
C ARG A 84 -16.27 -5.27 -5.05
N MET A 85 -15.98 -4.32 -4.15
CA MET A 85 -15.24 -4.61 -2.92
C MET A 85 -16.05 -5.43 -1.93
N THR A 86 -17.37 -5.22 -1.85
CA THR A 86 -18.25 -6.05 -1.02
C THR A 86 -18.24 -7.50 -1.50
N ASN A 87 -18.29 -7.73 -2.82
CA ASN A 87 -18.19 -9.08 -3.39
C ASN A 87 -16.79 -9.70 -3.16
N PHE A 88 -15.72 -8.91 -3.31
CA PHE A 88 -14.37 -9.38 -3.00
C PHE A 88 -14.23 -9.80 -1.53
N LEU A 89 -14.75 -9.00 -0.60
CA LEU A 89 -14.69 -9.29 0.83
C LEU A 89 -15.60 -10.45 1.25
N SER A 90 -16.70 -10.73 0.54
CA SER A 90 -17.57 -11.88 0.84
C SER A 90 -16.91 -13.23 0.52
N GLN A 91 -15.91 -13.23 -0.37
CA GLN A 91 -15.12 -14.41 -0.73
C GLN A 91 -13.93 -14.63 0.22
N ALA A 92 -13.61 -13.65 1.07
CA ALA A 92 -12.49 -13.73 2.00
C ALA A 92 -12.86 -14.55 3.25
N THR A 93 -12.03 -15.54 3.58
CA THR A 93 -12.21 -16.36 4.80
C THR A 93 -11.92 -15.57 6.09
N ASP A 94 -11.03 -14.58 6.01
CA ASP A 94 -10.70 -13.67 7.11
C ASP A 94 -10.95 -12.22 6.65
N LYS A 95 -11.86 -11.54 7.35
CA LYS A 95 -12.23 -10.14 7.08
C LYS A 95 -11.04 -9.19 7.17
N ASN A 96 -10.13 -9.38 8.14
CA ASN A 96 -8.96 -8.51 8.28
C ASN A 96 -7.96 -8.72 7.15
N LYS A 97 -7.80 -9.97 6.71
CA LYS A 97 -6.94 -10.30 5.58
C LYS A 97 -7.51 -9.72 4.27
N GLY A 98 -8.81 -9.91 4.03
CA GLY A 98 -9.48 -9.34 2.85
C GLY A 98 -9.42 -7.81 2.80
N LEU A 99 -9.58 -7.13 3.94
CA LEU A 99 -9.38 -5.68 4.02
C LEU A 99 -7.92 -5.26 3.80
N GLY A 100 -6.96 -6.08 4.24
CA GLY A 100 -5.54 -5.86 3.97
C GLY A 100 -5.20 -5.99 2.49
N ASP A 101 -5.74 -7.02 1.84
CA ASP A 101 -5.60 -7.23 0.40
C ASP A 101 -6.26 -6.08 -0.39
N MET A 102 -7.44 -5.62 0.05
CA MET A 102 -8.11 -4.44 -0.52
C MET A 102 -7.25 -3.18 -0.41
N LEU A 103 -6.69 -2.89 0.77
CA LEU A 103 -5.78 -1.76 0.98
C LEU A 103 -4.58 -1.85 0.03
N TRP A 104 -3.97 -3.04 -0.08
CA TRP A 104 -2.85 -3.27 -0.99
C TRP A 104 -3.25 -3.01 -2.45
N VAL A 105 -4.43 -3.47 -2.89
CA VAL A 105 -4.93 -3.19 -4.24
C VAL A 105 -5.05 -1.68 -4.47
N LEU A 106 -5.66 -0.94 -3.54
CA LEU A 106 -5.87 0.51 -3.69
C LEU A 106 -4.55 1.29 -3.77
N LEU A 107 -3.56 0.92 -2.95
CA LEU A 107 -2.22 1.53 -3.00
C LEU A 107 -1.50 1.31 -4.34
N ASN A 108 -1.89 0.28 -5.08
CA ASN A 108 -1.30 -0.05 -6.38
C ASN A 108 -2.16 0.44 -7.57
N THR A 109 -3.23 1.20 -7.31
CA THR A 109 -4.02 1.80 -8.38
C THR A 109 -3.30 2.99 -9.01
N SER A 110 -3.58 3.24 -10.29
CA SER A 110 -3.13 4.46 -10.97
C SER A 110 -3.68 5.72 -10.30
N GLU A 111 -4.87 5.64 -9.71
CA GLU A 111 -5.47 6.76 -8.99
C GLU A 111 -4.64 7.17 -7.77
N PHE A 112 -4.18 6.23 -6.96
CA PHE A 112 -3.28 6.54 -5.84
C PHE A 112 -1.96 7.14 -6.33
N THR A 113 -1.42 6.61 -7.42
CA THR A 113 -0.14 7.06 -8.00
C THR A 113 -0.21 8.48 -8.57
N LEU A 114 -1.38 8.88 -9.12
CA LEU A 114 -1.59 10.17 -9.77
C LEU A 114 -2.14 11.26 -8.83
N ASN A 115 -2.74 10.90 -7.69
CA ASN A 115 -3.24 11.83 -6.67
C ASN A 115 -2.18 12.27 -5.64
N HIS A 116 -0.89 12.06 -5.92
CA HIS A 116 0.24 12.38 -5.02
C HIS A 116 1.07 13.58 -5.47
#